data_AF-A0A435FHC1-F1
#
_entry.id   AF-A0A435FHC1-F1
#
_cell.length_a   1.000
_cell.length_b   1.000
_cell.length_c   1.000
_cell.angle_alpha   90.00
_cell.angle_beta   90.00
_cell.angle_gamma   90.00
#
_symmetry.space_group_name_H-M   'P 1'
#
loop_
_entity.id
_entity.type
_entity.pdbx_description
1 polymer ?
#
loop_
_entity_poly.entity_id
_entity_poly.type
_entity_poly.pdbx_seq_one_letter_code
_entity_poly.pdbx_strand_id
1 'polypeptide(L)'
;MAGISRKYRMLRRSHAMWVSRRVWQPRLVFWAGAISIGLISVLFALLADRAQALFHVMTGNEGGWRFYLPLIVTPLGFVLCAWLAHSFLPGSQGSGIPQAIAARHLRDEDDRSRILSLRLVVGKIALTVAGLACGASIGREGPTVQVGASVMLQAARWGGMAHA
;
A
#
# COMPACT_ATOMS: atom_id res chain seq x y z
N MET A 1 54.84 16.94 -26.57
CA MET A 1 54.69 16.04 -25.40
C MET A 1 53.36 16.33 -24.71
N ALA A 2 52.29 15.71 -25.18
CA ALA A 2 50.94 15.86 -24.63
C ALA A 2 50.46 14.51 -24.08
N GLY A 3 49.70 14.53 -22.97
CA GLY A 3 48.66 13.50 -22.82
C GLY A 3 48.47 12.74 -21.51
N ILE A 4 49.19 13.01 -20.41
CA ILE A 4 49.08 12.13 -19.21
C ILE A 4 48.30 12.75 -18.02
N SER A 5 48.17 14.07 -17.94
CA SER A 5 47.66 14.74 -16.73
C SER A 5 46.12 14.75 -16.55
N ARG A 6 45.31 14.56 -17.60
CA ARG A 6 43.84 14.77 -17.51
C ARG A 6 43.06 13.63 -16.86
N LYS A 7 43.61 12.40 -16.86
CA LYS A 7 42.87 11.17 -16.49
C LYS A 7 42.61 11.02 -14.98
N TYR A 8 43.44 11.63 -14.14
CA TYR A 8 43.36 11.47 -12.67
C TYR A 8 42.32 12.37 -11.98
N ARG A 9 41.92 13.49 -12.60
CA ARG A 9 40.95 14.43 -12.00
C ARG A 9 39.49 13.97 -12.16
N MET A 10 39.20 13.16 -13.17
CA MET A 10 37.86 12.57 -13.36
C MET A 10 37.60 11.42 -12.37
N LEU A 11 38.58 10.55 -12.12
CA LEU A 11 38.44 9.42 -11.20
C LEU A 11 38.18 9.85 -9.74
N ARG A 12 38.81 10.94 -9.27
CA ARG A 12 38.58 11.49 -7.92
C ARG A 12 37.17 12.05 -7.73
N ARG A 13 36.57 12.64 -8.78
CA ARG A 13 35.16 13.09 -8.74
C ARG A 13 34.19 11.91 -8.74
N SER A 14 34.51 10.83 -9.46
CA SER A 14 33.70 9.60 -9.47
C SER A 14 33.63 8.94 -8.10
N HIS A 15 34.74 8.88 -7.36
CA HIS A 15 34.78 8.30 -6.02
C HIS A 15 34.04 9.17 -4.98
N ALA A 16 34.13 10.51 -5.10
CA ALA A 16 33.38 11.43 -4.25
C ALA A 16 31.86 11.39 -4.51
N MET A 17 31.42 11.11 -5.74
CA MET A 17 30.00 10.86 -6.04
C MET A 17 29.52 9.49 -5.55
N TRP A 18 30.40 8.49 -5.49
CA TRP A 18 30.10 7.15 -4.96
C TRP A 18 29.90 7.11 -3.45
N VAL A 19 30.43 8.06 -2.68
CA VAL A 19 30.28 8.10 -1.21
C VAL A 19 29.38 9.25 -0.75
N SER A 20 28.90 10.09 -1.68
CA SER A 20 28.03 11.20 -1.33
C SER A 20 26.70 10.70 -0.77
N ARG A 21 26.48 10.97 0.51
CA ARG A 21 25.24 10.69 1.25
C ARG A 21 24.00 11.21 0.50
N ARG A 22 24.13 12.32 -0.22
CA ARG A 22 23.07 12.96 -1.02
C ARG A 22 22.62 12.12 -2.23
N VAL A 23 23.48 11.26 -2.76
CA VAL A 23 23.19 10.38 -3.91
C VAL A 23 22.62 9.04 -3.44
N TRP A 24 23.13 8.50 -2.32
CA TRP A 24 22.69 7.21 -1.78
C TRP A 24 21.41 7.29 -0.96
N GLN A 25 21.15 8.42 -0.28
CA GLN A 25 19.97 8.58 0.55
C GLN A 25 18.66 8.33 -0.23
N PRO A 26 18.43 8.93 -1.42
CA PRO A 26 17.25 8.61 -2.20
C PRO A 26 17.15 7.14 -2.60
N ARG A 27 18.26 6.53 -3.03
CA ARG A 27 18.29 5.13 -3.47
C ARG A 27 17.92 4.17 -2.35
N LEU A 28 18.50 4.37 -1.18
CA LEU A 28 18.22 3.56 0.01
C LEU A 28 16.76 3.70 0.42
N VAL A 29 16.20 4.91 0.36
CA VAL A 29 14.78 5.14 0.67
C VAL A 29 13.87 4.45 -0.35
N PHE A 30 14.17 4.55 -1.65
CA PHE A 30 13.41 3.85 -2.69
C PHE A 30 13.51 2.33 -2.54
N TRP A 31 14.69 1.78 -2.27
CA TRP A 31 14.86 0.34 -2.06
C TRP A 31 14.14 -0.16 -0.81
N ALA A 32 14.30 0.54 0.32
CA ALA A 32 13.60 0.20 1.56
C ALA A 32 12.08 0.30 1.38
N GLY A 33 11.60 1.35 0.71
CA GLY A 33 10.20 1.52 0.34
C GLY A 33 9.69 0.37 -0.54
N ALA A 34 10.41 0.02 -1.61
CA ALA A 34 10.03 -1.05 -2.52
C ALA A 34 9.97 -2.43 -1.83
N ILE A 35 10.96 -2.75 -1.00
CA ILE A 35 10.97 -3.99 -0.20
C ILE A 35 9.77 -4.02 0.75
N SER A 36 9.49 -2.91 1.43
CA SER A 36 8.35 -2.80 2.34
C SER A 36 7.02 -3.01 1.62
N ILE A 37 6.84 -2.41 0.43
CA ILE A 37 5.66 -2.60 -0.40
C ILE A 37 5.50 -4.07 -0.80
N GLY A 38 6.59 -4.72 -1.22
CA GLY A 38 6.59 -6.14 -1.56
C GLY A 38 6.13 -7.01 -0.38
N LEU A 39 6.71 -6.82 0.80
CA LEU A 39 6.33 -7.56 2.01
C LEU A 39 4.87 -7.33 2.40
N ILE A 40 4.41 -6.09 2.40
CA ILE A 40 3.02 -5.75 2.73
C ILE A 40 2.06 -6.35 1.69
N SER A 41 2.43 -6.34 0.41
CA SER A 41 1.61 -6.91 -0.67
C SER A 41 1.47 -8.43 -0.55
N VAL A 42 2.55 -9.14 -0.21
CA VAL A 42 2.52 -10.58 0.04
C VAL A 42 1.67 -10.90 1.27
N LEU A 43 1.85 -10.17 2.37
CA LEU A 43 1.04 -10.33 3.57
C LEU A 43 -0.45 -10.10 3.27
N PHE A 44 -0.76 -9.04 2.53
CA PHE A 44 -2.14 -8.72 2.17
C PHE A 44 -2.75 -9.79 1.27
N ALA A 45 -2.00 -10.30 0.29
CA ALA A 45 -2.44 -11.42 -0.55
C ALA A 45 -2.77 -12.66 0.29
N LEU A 46 -1.87 -13.05 1.20
CA LEU A 46 -2.09 -14.19 2.09
C LEU A 46 -3.33 -14.01 2.98
N LEU A 47 -3.55 -12.83 3.52
CA LEU A 47 -4.72 -12.52 4.34
C LEU A 47 -6.02 -12.56 3.52
N ALA A 48 -5.99 -12.01 2.30
CA ALA A 48 -7.13 -12.02 1.39
C ALA A 48 -7.51 -13.46 0.99
N ASP A 49 -6.53 -14.28 0.61
CA ASP A 49 -6.75 -15.68 0.23
C ASP A 49 -7.29 -16.49 1.42
N ARG A 50 -6.73 -16.27 2.62
CA ARG A 50 -7.21 -16.89 3.87
C ARG A 50 -8.64 -16.48 4.21
N ALA A 51 -8.98 -15.20 4.05
CA ALA A 51 -10.33 -14.68 4.31
C ALA A 51 -11.36 -15.29 3.35
N GLN A 52 -11.04 -15.37 2.07
CA GLN A 52 -11.92 -15.98 1.08
C GLN A 52 -12.08 -17.49 1.32
N ALA A 53 -10.98 -18.20 1.61
CA ALA A 53 -11.04 -19.62 1.98
C ALA A 53 -11.88 -19.84 3.24
N LEU A 54 -11.74 -18.96 4.24
CA LEU A 54 -12.55 -18.99 5.45
C LEU A 54 -14.04 -18.82 5.15
N PHE A 55 -14.42 -17.87 4.28
CA PHE A 55 -15.82 -17.71 3.86
C PHE A 55 -16.36 -18.97 3.17
N HIS A 56 -15.58 -19.59 2.27
CA HIS A 56 -15.98 -20.85 1.62
C HIS A 56 -16.13 -22.01 2.61
N VAL A 57 -15.23 -22.14 3.59
CA VAL A 57 -15.34 -23.17 4.65
C VAL A 57 -16.54 -22.91 5.56
N MET A 58 -16.84 -21.64 5.86
CA MET A 58 -18.00 -21.27 6.69
C MET A 58 -19.33 -21.63 6.02
N THR A 59 -19.43 -21.38 4.71
CA THR A 59 -20.67 -21.50 3.92
C THR A 59 -20.94 -22.92 3.42
N GLY A 60 -19.90 -23.74 3.27
CA GLY A 60 -19.98 -25.18 3.07
C GLY A 60 -20.54 -25.60 1.70
N ASN A 61 -19.86 -26.54 1.03
CA ASN A 61 -20.28 -27.05 -0.29
C ASN A 61 -21.35 -28.16 -0.24
N GLU A 62 -21.77 -28.62 0.96
CA GLU A 62 -22.44 -29.93 1.13
C GLU A 62 -23.92 -29.88 1.53
N GLY A 63 -24.66 -28.81 1.19
CA GLY A 63 -26.14 -28.84 1.20
C GLY A 63 -26.82 -28.86 2.59
N GLY A 64 -26.14 -28.40 3.64
CA GLY A 64 -26.74 -28.23 4.99
C GLY A 64 -27.24 -26.80 5.27
N TRP A 65 -27.70 -26.54 6.50
CA TRP A 65 -28.16 -25.22 6.97
C TRP A 65 -27.15 -24.08 6.75
N ARG A 66 -25.86 -24.41 6.66
CA ARG A 66 -24.74 -23.48 6.41
C ARG A 66 -24.84 -22.77 5.06
N PHE A 67 -25.55 -23.35 4.10
CA PHE A 67 -25.84 -22.72 2.80
C PHE A 67 -26.61 -21.40 2.96
N TYR A 68 -27.43 -21.27 4.02
CA TYR A 68 -28.22 -20.07 4.28
C TYR A 68 -27.45 -19.01 5.10
N LEU A 69 -26.27 -19.33 5.65
CA LEU A 69 -25.46 -18.37 6.44
C LEU A 69 -25.13 -17.06 5.71
N PRO A 70 -24.80 -17.05 4.39
CA PRO A 70 -24.57 -15.81 3.66
C PRO A 70 -25.72 -14.80 3.72
N LEU A 71 -26.98 -15.27 3.87
CA LEU A 71 -28.15 -14.39 3.97
C LEU A 71 -28.09 -13.45 5.17
N ILE A 72 -27.31 -13.80 6.20
CA ILE A 72 -27.14 -13.00 7.42
C ILE A 72 -25.71 -12.46 7.49
N VAL A 73 -24.71 -13.31 7.28
CA VAL A 73 -23.28 -12.95 7.45
C VAL A 73 -22.85 -11.87 6.47
N THR A 74 -23.22 -11.99 5.19
CA THR A 74 -22.81 -11.04 4.15
C THR A 74 -23.41 -9.64 4.39
N PRO A 75 -24.74 -9.45 4.56
CA PRO A 75 -25.28 -8.11 4.79
C PRO A 75 -24.78 -7.49 6.10
N LEU A 76 -24.72 -8.25 7.20
CA LEU A 76 -24.20 -7.72 8.47
C LEU A 76 -22.72 -7.34 8.35
N GLY A 77 -21.92 -8.19 7.71
CA GLY A 77 -20.51 -7.93 7.44
C GLY A 77 -20.29 -6.68 6.60
N PHE A 78 -21.11 -6.46 5.56
CA PHE A 78 -21.01 -5.29 4.70
C PHE A 78 -21.47 -4.01 5.41
N VAL A 79 -22.54 -4.07 6.20
CA VAL A 79 -22.98 -2.94 7.03
C VAL A 79 -21.87 -2.56 8.01
N LEU A 80 -21.25 -3.55 8.68
CA LEU A 80 -20.13 -3.31 9.58
C LEU A 80 -18.93 -2.70 8.84
N CYS A 81 -18.55 -3.25 7.68
CA CYS A 81 -17.44 -2.71 6.88
C CYS A 81 -17.72 -1.29 6.40
N ALA A 82 -18.94 -1.01 5.93
CA ALA A 82 -19.35 0.32 5.49
C ALA A 82 -19.34 1.33 6.64
N TRP A 83 -19.87 0.94 7.81
CA TRP A 83 -19.85 1.76 9.02
C TRP A 83 -18.42 2.04 9.48
N LEU A 84 -17.55 1.02 9.54
CA LEU A 84 -16.15 1.19 9.92
C LEU A 84 -15.40 2.10 8.94
N ALA A 85 -15.61 1.91 7.64
CA ALA A 85 -15.02 2.74 6.59
C ALA A 85 -15.45 4.20 6.70
N HIS A 86 -16.74 4.44 6.97
CA HIS A 86 -17.29 5.79 7.05
C HIS A 86 -16.90 6.49 8.36
N SER A 87 -16.95 5.80 9.49
CA SER A 87 -16.76 6.39 10.82
C SER A 87 -15.30 6.52 11.24
N PHE A 88 -14.44 5.56 10.90
CA PHE A 88 -13.06 5.53 11.43
C PHE A 88 -11.97 5.71 10.38
N LEU A 89 -12.30 5.47 9.10
CA LEU A 89 -11.35 5.42 8.00
C LEU A 89 -11.82 6.21 6.77
N PRO A 90 -12.23 7.49 6.93
CA PRO A 90 -12.67 8.31 5.80
C PRO A 90 -11.53 8.41 4.76
N GLY A 91 -11.83 8.09 3.50
CA GLY A 91 -10.83 7.98 2.42
C GLY A 91 -10.35 6.56 2.10
N SER A 92 -10.75 5.55 2.89
CA SER A 92 -10.54 4.13 2.57
C SER A 92 -11.56 3.56 1.57
N GLN A 93 -12.54 4.35 1.13
CA GLN A 93 -13.62 3.90 0.25
C GLN A 93 -13.15 3.65 -1.20
N GLY A 94 -13.90 2.80 -1.91
CA GLY A 94 -13.64 2.47 -3.32
C GLY A 94 -12.32 1.73 -3.55
N SER A 95 -11.84 1.71 -4.79
CA SER A 95 -10.65 0.94 -5.16
C SER A 95 -9.35 1.47 -4.57
N GLY A 96 -9.24 2.77 -4.28
CA GLY A 96 -7.98 3.39 -3.84
C GLY A 96 -7.11 3.93 -4.98
N ILE A 97 -7.39 3.53 -6.23
CA ILE A 97 -6.66 4.02 -7.41
C ILE A 97 -6.90 5.53 -7.64
N PRO A 98 -8.16 6.04 -7.59
CA PRO A 98 -8.40 7.48 -7.72
C PRO A 98 -7.65 8.30 -6.67
N GLN A 99 -7.54 7.80 -5.43
CA GLN A 99 -6.80 8.46 -4.34
C GLN A 99 -5.30 8.48 -4.61
N ALA A 100 -4.73 7.37 -5.10
CA ALA A 100 -3.33 7.32 -5.51
C ALA A 100 -3.04 8.29 -6.67
N ILE A 101 -3.95 8.39 -7.64
CA ILE A 101 -3.85 9.36 -8.74
C ILE A 101 -3.99 10.80 -8.21
N ALA A 102 -4.96 11.08 -7.35
CA ALA A 102 -5.18 12.40 -6.78
C ALA A 102 -3.95 12.89 -5.99
N ALA A 103 -3.32 12.01 -5.21
CA ALA A 103 -2.11 12.32 -4.46
C ALA A 103 -0.93 12.80 -5.31
N ARG A 104 -0.86 12.37 -6.58
CA ARG A 104 0.16 12.84 -7.55
C ARG A 104 -0.08 14.27 -8.02
N HIS A 105 -1.32 14.75 -7.94
CA HIS A 105 -1.72 16.10 -8.36
C HIS A 105 -1.75 17.09 -7.20
N LEU A 106 -1.83 16.60 -5.96
CA LEU A 106 -1.76 17.44 -4.76
C LEU A 106 -0.34 17.97 -4.52
N ARG A 107 -0.24 19.29 -4.35
CA ARG A 107 1.01 20.00 -4.06
C ARG A 107 1.28 20.16 -2.56
N ASP A 108 0.22 20.22 -1.76
CA ASP A 108 0.32 20.32 -0.31
C ASP A 108 0.55 18.93 0.32
N GLU A 109 1.49 18.86 1.24
CA GLU A 109 1.79 17.63 1.98
C GLU A 109 0.69 17.24 2.95
N ASP A 110 0.00 18.22 3.54
CA ASP A 110 -1.09 17.96 4.48
C ASP A 110 -2.28 17.33 3.75
N ASP A 111 -2.63 17.85 2.57
CA ASP A 111 -3.68 17.27 1.74
C ASP A 111 -3.31 15.87 1.23
N ARG A 112 -2.04 15.65 0.89
CA ARG A 112 -1.56 14.32 0.47
C ARG A 112 -1.63 13.31 1.62
N SER A 113 -1.34 13.73 2.85
CA SER A 113 -1.37 12.88 4.05
C SER A 113 -2.78 12.46 4.44
N ARG A 114 -3.79 13.29 4.16
CA ARG A 114 -5.20 12.99 4.44
C ARG A 114 -5.73 11.82 3.62
N ILE A 115 -5.22 11.64 2.40
CA ILE A 115 -5.65 10.55 1.49
C ILE A 115 -4.68 9.38 1.43
N LEU A 116 -3.43 9.57 1.87
CA LEU A 116 -2.38 8.55 1.95
C LEU A 116 -1.70 8.59 3.32
N SER A 117 -2.19 7.77 4.26
CA SER A 117 -1.61 7.60 5.59
C SER A 117 -1.44 6.13 5.93
N LEU A 118 -0.48 5.80 6.81
CA LEU A 118 -0.31 4.42 7.32
C LEU A 118 -1.57 3.91 8.03
N ARG A 119 -2.34 4.80 8.67
CA ARG A 119 -3.64 4.44 9.25
C ARG A 119 -4.63 3.98 8.18
N LEU A 120 -4.71 4.69 7.04
CA LEU A 120 -5.53 4.28 5.91
C LEU A 120 -5.04 2.99 5.28
N VAL A 121 -3.72 2.75 5.23
CA VAL A 121 -3.15 1.46 4.77
C VAL A 121 -3.68 0.30 5.61
N VAL A 122 -3.50 0.36 6.93
CA VAL A 122 -3.95 -0.71 7.83
C VAL A 122 -5.46 -0.88 7.75
N GLY A 123 -6.21 0.22 7.76
CA GLY A 123 -7.66 0.19 7.64
C GLY A 123 -8.15 -0.41 6.33
N LYS A 124 -7.52 -0.06 5.20
CA LYS A 124 -7.89 -0.57 3.86
C LYS A 124 -7.65 -2.07 3.76
N ILE A 125 -6.50 -2.55 4.25
CA ILE A 125 -6.19 -3.98 4.28
C ILE A 125 -7.21 -4.70 5.16
N ALA A 126 -7.43 -4.23 6.38
CA ALA A 126 -8.36 -4.84 7.33
C ALA A 126 -9.80 -4.91 6.78
N LEU A 127 -10.30 -3.81 6.20
CA LEU A 127 -11.64 -3.75 5.61
C LEU A 127 -11.78 -4.65 4.38
N THR A 128 -10.76 -4.73 3.55
CA THR A 128 -10.79 -5.60 2.37
C THR A 128 -10.79 -7.07 2.78
N VAL A 129 -9.94 -7.45 3.74
CA VAL A 129 -9.88 -8.79 4.32
C VAL A 129 -11.21 -9.15 5.00
N ALA A 130 -11.79 -8.23 5.79
CA ALA A 130 -13.09 -8.44 6.41
C ALA A 130 -14.21 -8.58 5.37
N GLY A 131 -14.23 -7.74 4.33
CA GLY A 131 -15.18 -7.84 3.23
C GLY A 131 -15.10 -9.20 2.53
N LEU A 132 -13.89 -9.66 2.19
CA LEU A 132 -13.66 -10.98 1.60
C LEU A 132 -14.11 -12.12 2.53
N ALA A 133 -13.85 -12.01 3.83
CA ALA A 133 -14.30 -12.98 4.83
C ALA A 133 -15.83 -13.03 4.97
N CYS A 134 -16.54 -11.99 4.53
CA CYS A 134 -18.00 -11.92 4.48
C CYS A 134 -18.59 -12.22 3.10
N GLY A 135 -17.76 -12.59 2.11
CA GLY A 135 -18.20 -12.94 0.76
C GLY A 135 -18.28 -11.77 -0.23
N ALA A 136 -17.55 -10.68 0.02
CA ALA A 136 -17.46 -9.58 -0.94
C ALA A 136 -16.79 -10.02 -2.25
N SER A 137 -17.43 -9.68 -3.37
CA SER A 137 -16.84 -9.80 -4.71
C SER A 137 -15.94 -8.59 -4.99
N ILE A 138 -14.80 -8.52 -4.29
CA ILE A 138 -13.83 -7.44 -4.42
C ILE A 138 -12.42 -8.01 -4.62
N GLY A 139 -11.60 -7.31 -5.39
CA GLY A 139 -10.19 -7.67 -5.59
C GLY A 139 -9.25 -6.91 -4.66
N ARG A 140 -8.04 -7.47 -4.44
CA ARG A 140 -6.94 -6.78 -3.74
C ARG A 140 -6.12 -5.84 -4.61
N GLU A 141 -6.32 -5.85 -5.94
CA GLU A 141 -5.59 -5.05 -6.92
C GLU A 141 -5.58 -3.55 -6.57
N GLY A 142 -6.76 -2.93 -6.51
CA GLY A 142 -6.89 -1.50 -6.20
C GLY A 142 -6.33 -1.12 -4.82
N PRO A 143 -6.74 -1.81 -3.73
CA PRO A 143 -6.21 -1.53 -2.40
C PRO A 143 -4.68 -1.64 -2.33
N THR A 144 -4.06 -2.60 -3.03
CA THR A 144 -2.59 -2.77 -3.07
C THR A 144 -1.90 -1.55 -3.68
N VAL A 145 -2.49 -0.93 -4.72
CA VAL A 145 -1.96 0.30 -5.34
C VAL A 145 -1.98 1.47 -4.35
N GLN A 146 -3.08 1.69 -3.64
CA GLN A 146 -3.18 2.77 -2.64
C GLN A 146 -2.20 2.54 -1.47
N VAL A 147 -2.08 1.28 -1.04
CA VAL A 147 -1.12 0.88 0.00
C VAL A 147 0.31 1.16 -0.44
N GLY A 148 0.68 0.75 -1.65
CA GLY A 148 2.00 0.99 -2.21
C GLY A 148 2.35 2.48 -2.30
N ALA A 149 1.42 3.29 -2.80
CA ALA A 149 1.59 4.74 -2.88
C ALA A 149 1.77 5.38 -1.49
N SER A 150 0.98 4.95 -0.50
CA SER A 150 1.06 5.46 0.88
C SER A 150 2.38 5.09 1.56
N VAL A 151 2.85 3.85 1.37
CA VAL A 151 4.12 3.38 1.94
C VAL A 151 5.30 4.11 1.32
N MET A 152 5.32 4.28 0.00
CA MET A 152 6.39 5.03 -0.68
C MET A 152 6.41 6.50 -0.25
N LEU A 153 5.24 7.13 -0.13
CA LEU A 153 5.14 8.50 0.37
C LEU A 153 5.69 8.63 1.80
N GLN A 154 5.36 7.68 2.67
CA GLN A 154 5.85 7.67 4.04
C GLN A 154 7.37 7.42 4.10
N ALA A 155 7.89 6.51 3.28
CA ALA A 155 9.32 6.25 3.16
C ALA A 155 10.06 7.51 2.69
N ALA A 156 9.54 8.20 1.67
CA ALA A 156 10.10 9.46 1.18
C ALA A 156 10.13 10.54 2.25
N ARG A 157 9.08 10.65 3.08
CA ARG A 157 9.03 11.58 4.22
C ARG A 157 10.09 11.28 5.27
N TRP A 158 10.17 10.04 5.75
CA TRP A 158 11.21 9.63 6.70
C TRP A 158 12.62 9.77 6.12
N GLY A 159 12.75 9.59 4.80
CA GLY A 159 13.97 9.79 4.05
C GLY A 159 14.35 11.25 3.80
N GLY A 160 13.56 12.24 4.23
CA GLY A 160 13.83 13.66 3.98
C GLY A 160 13.72 14.07 2.51
N MET A 161 12.99 13.29 1.70
CA MET A 161 12.76 13.54 0.27
C MET A 161 11.41 14.21 -0.03
N ALA A 162 10.69 14.64 1.00
CA ALA A 162 9.37 15.26 0.88
C ALA A 162 9.34 16.55 0.03
N HIS A 163 10.50 17.15 -0.26
CA HIS A 163 10.64 18.43 -0.98
C HIS A 163 11.38 18.34 -2.34
N ALA A 164 11.46 17.15 -2.95
CA ALA A 164 12.07 16.99 -4.28
C ALA A 164 11.03 16.93 -5.41
#